data_AF-A0A396IRC3-F1
#
_entry.id   AF-A0A396IRC3-F1
#
_cell.length_a   1.000
_cell.length_b   1.000
_cell.length_c   1.000
_cell.angle_alpha   90.00
_cell.angle_beta   90.00
_cell.angle_gamma   90.00
#
_symmetry.space_group_name_H-M   'P 1'
#
loop_
_entity.id
_entity.type
_entity.pdbx_description
1 polymer ?
#
loop_
_entity_poly.entity_id
_entity_poly.type
_entity_poly.pdbx_seq_one_letter_code
_entity_poly.pdbx_strand_id
1 'polypeptide(L)'
;MLSGNTSQIVEDLSSLLPKRELEKLVSEKHLDCENLSLLTDFLDNNPSVLLRDTSLSNRYKSYSYNCLAELLKFLQNHSVLDVLGSSRSEFDELLQDVRRCGFDKDWLDGVEKRALFSDIQFSQVALQKLLDSQQHVNNKVEATHLKINILTEFVEDLKHQLTSSEADLETLILQKAQLLENKAILSSPLGY
;
A
#
# COMPACT_ATOMS: atom_id res chain seq x y z
N MET A 1 37.43 17.93 -48.90
CA MET A 1 36.96 17.10 -47.77
C MET A 1 36.50 18.03 -46.67
N LEU A 2 35.25 17.87 -46.21
CA LEU A 2 34.62 18.32 -44.95
C LEU A 2 33.12 18.52 -45.23
N SER A 3 32.41 17.40 -45.42
CA SER A 3 30.95 17.37 -45.40
C SER A 3 30.55 16.05 -44.74
N GLY A 4 30.29 16.12 -43.44
CA GLY A 4 30.10 14.97 -42.57
C GLY A 4 30.53 15.39 -41.19
N ASN A 5 29.63 16.06 -40.46
CA ASN A 5 29.67 16.28 -39.00
C ASN A 5 28.46 17.12 -38.52
N THR A 6 27.74 17.80 -39.42
CA THR A 6 26.57 18.62 -39.06
C THR A 6 25.39 17.80 -38.54
N SER A 7 25.15 16.59 -39.05
CA SER A 7 24.06 15.73 -38.57
C SER A 7 24.31 15.20 -37.15
N GLN A 8 25.55 14.80 -36.86
CA GLN A 8 25.95 14.28 -35.55
C GLN A 8 25.85 15.37 -34.47
N ILE A 9 26.28 16.60 -34.78
CA ILE A 9 26.24 17.74 -33.84
C ILE A 9 24.80 18.20 -33.56
N VAL A 10 23.90 18.12 -34.55
CA VAL A 10 22.49 18.51 -34.38
C VAL A 10 21.74 17.48 -33.53
N GLU A 11 21.98 16.18 -33.72
CA GLU A 11 21.42 15.13 -32.86
C GLU A 11 21.91 15.25 -31.40
N ASP A 12 23.20 15.53 -31.18
CA ASP A 12 23.79 15.68 -29.84
C ASP A 12 23.26 16.92 -29.10
N LEU A 13 22.87 17.98 -29.84
CA LEU A 13 22.26 19.18 -29.26
C LEU A 13 20.77 18.97 -28.95
N SER A 14 20.07 18.15 -29.74
CA SER A 14 18.66 17.79 -29.52
C SER A 14 18.46 16.86 -28.33
N SER A 15 19.41 15.95 -28.05
CA SER A 15 19.39 15.10 -26.86
C SER A 15 19.72 15.86 -25.56
N LEU A 16 20.52 16.92 -25.63
CA LEU A 16 20.90 17.76 -24.47
C LEU A 16 19.87 18.84 -24.10
N LEU A 17 18.84 19.02 -24.92
CA LEU A 17 17.83 20.08 -24.77
C LEU A 17 16.96 19.92 -23.51
N PRO A 18 16.38 18.73 -23.21
CA PRO A 18 15.56 18.51 -22.02
C PRO A 18 16.33 18.73 -20.72
N LYS A 19 17.52 18.13 -20.61
CA LYS A 19 18.36 18.21 -19.42
C LYS A 19 18.79 19.63 -19.08
N ARG A 20 19.27 20.39 -20.08
CA ARG A 20 19.71 21.78 -19.87
C ARG A 20 18.56 22.69 -19.44
N GLU A 21 17.35 22.47 -19.97
CA GLU A 21 16.17 23.24 -19.57
C GLU A 21 15.80 22.95 -18.12
N LEU A 22 15.74 21.67 -17.71
CA LEU A 22 15.44 21.30 -16.32
C LEU A 22 16.52 21.80 -15.34
N GLU A 23 17.80 21.67 -15.68
CA GLU A 23 18.91 22.19 -14.87
C GLU A 23 18.80 23.71 -14.64
N LYS A 24 18.34 24.45 -15.65
CA LYS A 24 18.07 25.88 -15.53
C LYS A 24 16.94 26.15 -14.54
N LEU A 25 15.84 25.39 -14.61
CA LEU A 25 14.70 25.55 -13.69
C LEU A 25 15.08 25.21 -12.23
N VAL A 26 15.95 24.21 -12.02
CA VAL A 26 16.51 23.89 -10.71
C VAL A 26 17.44 25.02 -10.22
N SER A 27 18.31 25.53 -11.09
CA SER A 27 19.24 26.62 -10.77
C SER A 27 18.51 27.91 -10.37
N GLU A 28 17.38 28.20 -11.01
CA GLU A 28 16.49 29.32 -10.70
C GLU A 28 15.57 29.05 -9.49
N LYS A 29 15.70 27.88 -8.84
CA LYS A 29 14.91 27.43 -7.68
C LYS A 29 13.40 27.38 -7.95
N HIS A 30 13.02 27.07 -9.18
CA HIS A 30 11.63 26.91 -9.56
C HIS A 30 11.21 25.43 -9.61
N LEU A 31 12.16 24.53 -9.87
CA LEU A 31 11.98 23.07 -9.87
C LEU A 31 12.77 22.44 -8.71
N ASP A 32 12.17 21.45 -8.04
CA ASP A 32 12.85 20.69 -7.00
C ASP A 32 13.99 19.85 -7.61
N CYS A 33 15.18 19.89 -7.01
CA CYS A 33 16.33 19.12 -7.48
C CYS A 33 16.11 17.62 -7.35
N GLU A 34 15.26 17.16 -6.41
CA GLU A 34 14.91 15.75 -6.25
C GLU A 34 14.18 15.19 -7.48
N ASN A 35 13.47 16.05 -8.23
CA ASN A 35 12.74 15.66 -9.43
C ASN A 35 13.63 15.64 -10.68
N LEU A 36 14.84 16.21 -10.63
CA LEU A 36 15.68 16.41 -11.81
C LEU A 36 16.06 15.10 -12.49
N SER A 37 16.53 14.11 -11.72
CA SER A 37 16.94 12.81 -12.28
C SER A 37 15.75 12.11 -12.93
N LEU A 38 14.64 11.99 -12.19
CA LEU A 38 13.42 11.33 -12.64
C LEU A 38 12.90 11.95 -13.96
N LEU A 39 12.82 13.28 -14.01
CA LEU A 39 12.31 13.99 -15.18
C LEU A 39 13.29 13.91 -16.36
N THR A 40 14.60 13.99 -16.11
CA THR A 40 15.61 13.86 -17.18
C THR A 40 15.54 12.47 -17.80
N ASP A 41 15.62 11.43 -16.98
CA ASP A 41 15.57 10.04 -17.44
C ASP A 41 14.26 9.74 -18.18
N PHE A 42 13.14 10.28 -17.69
CA PHE A 42 11.85 10.13 -18.32
C PHE A 42 11.77 10.82 -19.70
N LEU A 43 12.19 12.08 -19.80
CA LEU A 43 12.09 12.86 -21.03
C LEU A 43 13.08 12.40 -22.11
N ASP A 44 14.23 11.86 -21.71
CA ASP A 44 15.18 11.24 -22.64
C ASP A 44 14.54 10.05 -23.37
N ASN A 45 13.69 9.29 -22.67
CA ASN A 45 12.94 8.18 -23.24
C ASN A 45 11.60 8.59 -23.89
N ASN A 46 11.08 9.78 -23.57
CA ASN A 46 9.76 10.25 -24.01
C ASN A 46 9.82 11.71 -24.51
N PRO A 47 10.57 12.00 -25.59
CA PRO A 47 10.82 13.36 -26.06
C PRO A 47 9.57 14.08 -26.60
N SER A 48 8.49 13.36 -26.89
CA SER A 48 7.20 13.96 -27.26
C SER A 48 6.52 14.69 -26.10
N VAL A 49 6.84 14.33 -24.86
CA VAL A 49 6.24 14.91 -23.65
C VAL A 49 6.93 16.22 -23.24
N LEU A 50 8.03 16.61 -23.89
CA LEU A 50 8.71 17.87 -23.59
C LEU A 50 7.81 19.09 -23.88
N LEU A 51 7.75 20.06 -22.96
CA LEU A 51 7.03 21.32 -23.18
C LEU A 51 7.77 22.21 -24.17
N ARG A 52 7.33 22.20 -25.43
CA ARG A 52 7.99 22.95 -26.52
C ARG A 52 7.64 24.44 -26.58
N ASP A 53 6.63 24.87 -25.82
CA ASP A 53 6.21 26.27 -25.83
C ASP A 53 7.25 27.16 -25.11
N THR A 54 7.98 27.94 -25.90
CA THR A 54 9.01 28.87 -25.42
C THR A 54 8.43 30.16 -24.83
N SER A 55 7.13 30.41 -24.99
CA SER A 55 6.46 31.59 -24.43
C SER A 55 6.12 31.45 -22.95
N LEU A 56 6.14 30.22 -22.42
CA LEU A 56 5.83 29.93 -21.02
C LEU A 56 6.95 30.44 -20.10
N SER A 57 6.55 31.11 -19.02
CA SER A 57 7.47 31.54 -17.96
C SER A 57 8.13 30.32 -17.28
N ASN A 58 9.36 30.50 -16.78
CA ASN A 58 10.06 29.44 -16.04
C ASN A 58 9.28 28.96 -14.80
N ARG A 59 8.52 29.86 -14.15
CA ARG A 59 7.62 29.51 -13.05
C ARG A 59 6.53 28.52 -13.48
N TYR A 60 5.86 28.82 -14.59
CA TYR A 60 4.82 27.95 -15.12
C TYR A 60 5.39 26.60 -15.56
N LYS A 61 6.50 26.62 -16.31
CA LYS A 61 7.19 25.39 -16.74
C LYS A 61 7.57 24.50 -15.54
N SER A 62 8.05 25.10 -14.47
CA SER A 62 8.43 24.33 -13.28
C SER A 62 7.24 23.74 -12.55
N TYR A 63 6.14 24.49 -12.44
CA TYR A 63 4.88 23.95 -11.94
C TYR A 63 4.43 22.74 -12.77
N SER A 64 4.44 22.87 -14.10
CA SER A 64 4.09 21.79 -15.01
C SER A 64 4.98 20.56 -14.84
N TYR A 65 6.29 20.73 -14.75
CA TYR A 65 7.22 19.62 -14.53
C TYR A 65 7.09 18.99 -13.14
N ASN A 66 6.71 19.75 -12.11
CA ASN A 66 6.37 19.18 -10.80
C ASN A 66 5.12 18.30 -10.87
N CYS A 67 4.03 18.77 -11.51
CA CYS A 67 2.84 17.94 -11.72
C CYS A 67 3.19 16.64 -12.46
N LEU A 68 4.03 16.72 -13.50
CA LEU A 68 4.48 15.53 -14.22
C LEU A 68 5.30 14.61 -13.30
N ALA A 69 6.22 15.15 -12.49
CA ALA A 69 7.02 14.36 -11.57
C ALA A 69 6.16 13.65 -10.52
N GLU A 70 5.13 14.30 -9.99
CA GLU A 70 4.19 13.68 -9.04
C GLU A 70 3.43 12.52 -9.68
N LEU A 71 2.91 12.69 -10.90
CA LEU A 71 2.27 11.60 -11.64
C LEU A 71 3.26 10.44 -11.89
N LEU A 72 4.50 10.73 -12.27
CA LEU A 72 5.51 9.71 -12.51
C LEU A 72 5.86 8.93 -11.23
N LYS A 73 6.05 9.62 -10.10
CA LYS A 73 6.28 8.99 -8.80
C LYS A 73 5.09 8.13 -8.38
N PHE A 74 3.87 8.62 -8.59
CA PHE A 74 2.66 7.87 -8.31
C PHE A 74 2.63 6.57 -9.12
N LEU A 75 2.90 6.63 -10.43
CA LEU A 75 2.94 5.47 -11.32
C LEU A 75 4.07 4.48 -10.99
N GLN A 76 5.17 4.94 -10.41
CA GLN A 76 6.27 4.06 -9.96
C GLN A 76 5.93 3.31 -8.67
N ASN A 77 5.14 3.93 -7.79
CA ASN A 77 4.89 3.42 -6.44
C ASN A 77 3.56 2.66 -6.30
N HIS A 78 2.66 2.77 -7.28
CA HIS A 78 1.35 2.12 -7.24
C HIS A 78 1.22 1.03 -8.30
N SER A 79 0.65 -0.11 -7.90
CA SER A 79 0.27 -1.14 -8.85
C SER A 79 -1.01 -0.76 -9.60
N VAL A 80 -1.24 -1.40 -10.75
CA VAL A 80 -2.51 -1.27 -11.50
C VAL A 80 -3.72 -1.58 -10.62
N LEU A 81 -3.60 -2.52 -9.68
CA LEU A 81 -4.68 -2.86 -8.75
C LEU A 81 -4.98 -1.72 -7.77
N ASP A 82 -3.95 -1.03 -7.28
CA ASP A 82 -4.13 0.11 -6.37
C ASP A 82 -4.85 1.26 -7.09
N VAL A 83 -4.48 1.51 -8.36
CA VAL A 83 -5.12 2.54 -9.21
C VAL A 83 -6.57 2.20 -9.52
N LEU A 84 -6.91 0.92 -9.70
CA LEU A 84 -8.30 0.47 -9.90
C LEU A 84 -9.11 0.47 -8.60
N GLY A 85 -8.45 0.52 -7.44
CA GLY A 85 -9.06 0.44 -6.12
C GLY A 85 -8.88 1.72 -5.32
N SER A 86 -8.11 1.63 -4.24
CA SER A 86 -8.00 2.65 -3.20
C SER A 86 -7.41 3.98 -3.67
N SER A 87 -6.51 3.94 -4.65
CA SER A 87 -5.77 5.13 -5.12
C SER A 87 -6.37 5.75 -6.37
N ARG A 88 -7.58 5.34 -6.77
CA ARG A 88 -8.24 5.82 -7.99
C ARG A 88 -8.42 7.34 -8.02
N SER A 89 -8.88 7.91 -6.91
CA SER A 89 -9.15 9.35 -6.81
C SER A 89 -7.86 10.17 -6.97
N GLU A 90 -6.79 9.75 -6.31
CA GLU A 90 -5.48 10.41 -6.39
C GLU A 90 -4.90 10.33 -7.82
N PHE A 91 -5.01 9.17 -8.46
CA PHE A 91 -4.61 9.00 -9.85
C PHE A 91 -5.36 9.96 -10.79
N ASP A 92 -6.69 10.04 -10.65
CA ASP A 92 -7.52 10.91 -11.49
C ASP A 92 -7.16 12.39 -11.29
N GLU A 93 -6.89 12.83 -10.04
CA GLU A 93 -6.45 14.20 -9.73
C GLU A 93 -5.10 14.53 -10.38
N LEU A 94 -4.09 13.69 -10.16
CA LEU A 94 -2.75 13.86 -10.73
C LEU A 94 -2.79 13.90 -12.26
N LEU A 95 -3.56 13.00 -12.88
CA LEU A 95 -3.69 12.97 -14.34
C LEU A 95 -4.34 14.26 -14.87
N GLN A 96 -5.35 14.80 -14.17
CA GLN A 96 -6.00 16.05 -14.57
C GLN A 96 -5.08 17.27 -14.41
N ASP A 97 -4.26 17.32 -13.38
CA ASP A 97 -3.29 18.41 -13.19
C ASP A 97 -2.25 18.42 -14.31
N VAL A 98 -1.74 17.26 -14.71
CA VAL A 98 -0.83 17.16 -15.86
C VAL A 98 -1.52 17.53 -17.18
N ARG A 99 -2.80 17.14 -17.38
CA ARG A 99 -3.60 17.54 -18.56
C ARG A 99 -3.74 19.05 -18.69
N ARG A 100 -3.83 19.79 -17.58
CA ARG A 100 -3.92 21.26 -17.56
C ARG A 100 -2.60 21.96 -17.91
N CYS A 101 -1.49 21.23 -17.85
CA CYS A 101 -0.15 21.76 -18.05
C CYS A 101 0.33 21.74 -19.52
N GLY A 102 -0.54 21.34 -20.46
CA GLY A 102 -0.23 21.40 -21.90
C GLY A 102 0.72 20.31 -22.41
N PHE A 103 0.91 19.24 -21.62
CA PHE A 103 1.65 18.05 -22.05
C PHE A 103 0.91 17.27 -23.16
N ASP A 104 1.65 16.40 -23.83
CA ASP A 104 1.15 15.60 -24.95
C ASP A 104 -0.08 14.77 -24.57
N LYS A 105 -1.21 15.06 -25.24
CA LYS A 105 -2.50 14.46 -24.91
C LYS A 105 -2.55 12.97 -25.24
N ASP A 106 -1.94 12.58 -26.36
CA ASP A 106 -1.95 11.18 -26.81
C ASP A 106 -1.15 10.30 -25.85
N TRP A 107 -0.03 10.81 -25.33
CA TRP A 107 0.74 10.15 -24.28
C TRP A 107 -0.06 10.01 -22.99
N LEU A 108 -0.74 11.08 -22.53
CA LEU A 108 -1.57 11.05 -21.32
C LEU A 108 -2.74 10.07 -21.45
N ASP A 109 -3.41 10.06 -22.59
CA ASP A 109 -4.48 9.11 -22.88
C ASP A 109 -3.93 7.67 -22.94
N GLY A 110 -2.70 7.50 -23.41
CA GLY A 110 -1.98 6.23 -23.33
C GLY A 110 -1.69 5.79 -21.89
N VAL A 111 -1.28 6.71 -21.01
CA VAL A 111 -1.07 6.45 -19.58
C VAL A 111 -2.37 6.03 -18.91
N GLU A 112 -3.44 6.81 -19.12
CA GLU A 112 -4.78 6.50 -18.61
C GLU A 112 -5.26 5.13 -19.11
N LYS A 113 -5.10 4.85 -20.40
CA LYS A 113 -5.43 3.55 -20.97
C LYS A 113 -4.64 2.41 -20.33
N ARG A 114 -3.32 2.54 -20.16
CA ARG A 114 -2.53 1.46 -19.55
C ARG A 114 -2.85 1.27 -18.07
N ALA A 115 -3.08 2.36 -17.33
CA ALA A 115 -3.41 2.32 -15.92
C ALA A 115 -4.80 1.73 -15.65
N LEU A 116 -5.77 1.99 -16.54
CA LEU A 116 -7.17 1.61 -16.34
C LEU A 116 -7.61 0.38 -17.16
N PHE A 117 -6.92 0.13 -18.27
CA PHE A 117 -7.24 -0.87 -19.28
C PHE A 117 -5.96 -1.59 -19.74
N SER A 118 -5.05 -1.93 -18.82
CA SER A 118 -3.89 -2.77 -19.13
C SER A 118 -4.33 -3.93 -20.05
N ASP A 119 -3.66 -4.12 -21.20
CA ASP A 119 -3.97 -5.07 -22.30
C ASP A 119 -4.12 -6.56 -21.91
N ILE A 120 -4.12 -6.85 -20.62
CA ILE A 120 -4.60 -8.09 -20.05
C ILE A 120 -6.08 -8.19 -20.42
N GLN A 121 -6.52 -9.33 -20.95
CA GLN A 121 -7.95 -9.66 -21.12
C GLN A 121 -8.64 -9.76 -19.76
N PHE A 122 -8.73 -8.65 -19.07
CA PHE A 122 -9.09 -8.55 -17.69
C PHE A 122 -10.51 -8.04 -17.63
N SER A 123 -11.44 -8.96 -17.43
CA SER A 123 -12.85 -8.61 -17.28
C SER A 123 -13.02 -7.79 -15.99
N GLN A 124 -13.40 -6.52 -16.11
CA GLN A 124 -13.81 -5.68 -14.97
C GLN A 124 -14.82 -6.41 -14.07
N VAL A 125 -15.70 -7.21 -14.68
CA VAL A 125 -16.69 -8.04 -13.98
C VAL A 125 -16.03 -9.16 -13.17
N ALA A 126 -14.96 -9.77 -13.68
CA ALA A 126 -14.22 -10.80 -12.95
C ALA A 126 -13.48 -10.21 -11.74
N LEU A 127 -12.87 -9.01 -11.87
CA LEU A 127 -12.27 -8.33 -10.73
C LEU A 127 -13.30 -7.89 -9.70
N GLN A 128 -14.43 -7.33 -10.13
CA GLN A 128 -15.48 -6.95 -9.17
C GLN A 128 -15.97 -8.17 -8.40
N LYS A 129 -16.24 -9.29 -9.08
CA LYS A 129 -16.61 -10.56 -8.43
C LYS A 129 -15.53 -11.07 -7.47
N LEU A 130 -14.26 -10.91 -7.83
CA LEU A 130 -13.14 -11.31 -6.97
C LEU A 130 -13.10 -10.44 -5.70
N LEU A 131 -13.23 -9.12 -5.84
CA LEU A 131 -13.26 -8.17 -4.72
C LEU A 131 -14.47 -8.42 -3.81
N ASP A 132 -15.65 -8.62 -4.39
CA ASP A 132 -16.86 -8.95 -3.62
C ASP A 132 -16.67 -10.28 -2.86
N SER A 133 -16.05 -11.27 -3.52
CA SER A 133 -15.73 -12.55 -2.88
C SER A 133 -14.69 -12.41 -1.77
N GLN A 134 -13.67 -11.56 -1.96
CA GLN A 134 -12.66 -11.28 -0.95
C GLN A 134 -13.29 -10.62 0.27
N GLN A 135 -14.15 -9.61 0.08
CA GLN A 135 -14.85 -8.95 1.17
C GLN A 135 -15.72 -9.94 1.96
N HIS A 136 -16.44 -10.82 1.26
CA HIS A 136 -17.26 -11.85 1.90
C HIS A 136 -16.43 -12.83 2.74
N VAL A 137 -15.27 -13.27 2.22
CA VAL A 137 -14.36 -14.13 2.97
C VAL A 137 -13.80 -13.39 4.18
N ASN A 138 -13.44 -12.12 4.06
CA ASN A 138 -12.93 -11.32 5.16
C ASN A 138 -13.95 -11.21 6.30
N ASN A 139 -15.21 -10.90 5.98
CA ASN A 139 -16.31 -10.86 6.95
C ASN A 139 -16.50 -12.21 7.67
N LYS A 140 -16.35 -13.34 6.96
CA LYS A 140 -16.40 -14.68 7.56
C LYS A 140 -15.24 -14.96 8.49
N VAL A 141 -14.03 -14.51 8.14
CA VAL A 141 -12.84 -14.64 8.99
C VAL A 141 -13.05 -13.86 10.29
N GLU A 142 -13.48 -12.60 10.22
CA GLU A 142 -13.78 -11.77 11.40
C GLU A 142 -14.84 -12.40 12.29
N ALA A 143 -15.94 -12.88 11.71
CA ALA A 143 -16.98 -13.58 12.46
C ALA A 143 -16.49 -14.86 13.14
N THR A 144 -15.56 -15.59 12.49
CA THR A 144 -14.95 -16.79 13.06
C THR A 144 -13.99 -16.45 14.19
N HIS A 145 -13.21 -15.38 14.03
CA HIS A 145 -12.31 -14.87 15.06
C HIS A 145 -13.09 -14.47 16.32
N LEU A 146 -14.24 -13.79 16.16
CA LEU A 146 -15.12 -13.45 17.28
C LEU A 146 -15.63 -14.70 18.02
N LYS A 147 -16.03 -15.74 17.29
CA LYS A 147 -16.45 -17.02 17.90
C LYS A 147 -15.33 -17.70 18.67
N ILE A 148 -14.11 -17.67 18.14
CA ILE A 148 -12.92 -18.22 18.81
C ILE A 148 -12.66 -17.47 20.12
N ASN A 149 -12.78 -16.15 20.14
CA ASN A 149 -12.58 -15.36 21.36
C ASN A 149 -13.60 -15.73 22.44
N ILE A 150 -14.89 -15.82 22.08
CA ILE A 150 -15.96 -16.24 23.03
C ILE A 150 -15.70 -17.65 23.58
N LEU A 151 -15.29 -18.60 22.72
CA LEU A 151 -14.97 -19.95 23.15
C LEU A 151 -13.74 -19.98 24.07
N THR A 152 -12.75 -19.14 23.80
CA THR A 152 -11.55 -19.01 24.65
C THR A 152 -11.92 -18.55 26.05
N GLU A 153 -12.72 -17.48 26.17
CA GLU A 153 -13.22 -16.99 27.46
C GLU A 153 -13.99 -18.06 28.24
N PHE A 154 -14.87 -18.81 27.55
CA PHE A 154 -15.63 -19.89 28.17
C PHE A 154 -14.73 -21.04 28.67
N VAL A 155 -13.68 -21.39 27.93
CA VAL A 155 -12.71 -22.42 28.35
C VAL A 155 -11.92 -21.95 29.56
N GLU A 156 -11.57 -20.67 29.66
CA GLU A 156 -10.92 -20.11 30.85
C GLU A 156 -11.82 -20.18 32.08
N ASP A 157 -13.09 -19.82 31.95
CA ASP A 157 -14.07 -19.95 33.04
C ASP A 157 -14.20 -21.40 33.53
N LEU A 158 -14.34 -22.36 32.62
CA LEU A 158 -14.39 -23.79 32.96
C LEU A 158 -13.12 -24.27 33.67
N LYS A 159 -11.95 -23.80 33.27
CA LYS A 159 -10.69 -24.11 33.96
C LYS A 159 -10.71 -23.59 35.40
N HIS A 160 -11.18 -22.36 35.61
CA HIS A 160 -11.31 -21.81 36.96
C HIS A 160 -12.29 -22.62 37.83
N GLN A 161 -13.44 -23.01 37.27
CA GLN A 161 -14.41 -23.85 37.96
C GLN A 161 -13.83 -25.23 38.33
N LEU A 162 -13.07 -25.85 37.42
CA LEU A 162 -12.41 -27.12 37.67
C LEU A 162 -11.40 -27.00 38.82
N THR A 163 -10.51 -26.01 38.77
CA THR A 163 -9.52 -25.78 39.83
C THR A 163 -10.17 -25.53 41.19
N SER A 164 -11.29 -24.79 41.24
CA SER A 164 -12.05 -24.59 42.48
C SER A 164 -12.60 -25.92 43.01
N SER A 165 -13.21 -26.74 42.14
CA SER A 165 -13.79 -28.03 42.52
C SER A 165 -12.72 -29.03 42.99
N GLU A 166 -11.55 -29.01 42.37
CA GLU A 166 -10.40 -29.82 42.79
C GLU A 166 -9.93 -29.43 44.20
N ALA A 167 -9.83 -28.13 44.50
CA ALA A 167 -9.46 -27.63 45.83
C ALA A 167 -10.50 -27.99 46.91
N ASP A 168 -11.80 -27.91 46.57
CA ASP A 168 -12.88 -28.33 47.46
C ASP A 168 -12.80 -29.84 47.75
N LEU A 169 -12.50 -30.65 46.73
CA LEU A 169 -12.32 -32.10 46.88
C LEU A 169 -11.12 -32.45 47.76
N GLU A 170 -9.98 -31.79 47.57
CA GLU A 170 -8.80 -31.98 48.44
C GLU A 170 -9.12 -31.66 49.90
N THR A 171 -9.85 -30.56 50.13
CA THR A 171 -10.30 -30.16 51.47
C THR A 171 -11.19 -31.23 52.11
N LEU A 172 -12.16 -31.78 51.35
CA LEU A 172 -13.04 -32.85 51.81
C LEU A 172 -12.28 -34.14 52.13
N ILE A 173 -11.29 -34.50 51.31
CA ILE A 173 -10.43 -35.67 51.55
C ILE A 173 -9.68 -35.50 52.87
N LEU A 174 -9.11 -34.31 53.13
CA LEU A 174 -8.38 -34.02 54.36
C LEU A 174 -9.30 -34.08 55.60
N GLN A 175 -10.47 -33.45 55.53
CA GLN A 175 -11.46 -33.49 56.62
C GLN A 175 -11.92 -34.91 56.93
N LYS A 176 -12.15 -35.74 55.90
CA LYS A 176 -12.53 -37.14 56.07
C LYS A 176 -11.43 -37.94 56.76
N ALA A 177 -10.16 -37.72 56.40
CA ALA A 177 -9.02 -38.39 57.04
C ALA A 177 -8.94 -38.05 58.54
N GLN A 178 -9.08 -36.78 58.89
CA GLN A 178 -9.09 -36.31 60.29
C GLN A 178 -10.23 -36.93 61.11
N LEU A 179 -11.44 -37.02 60.54
CA LEU A 179 -12.59 -37.66 61.21
C LEU A 179 -12.35 -39.15 61.49
N LEU A 180 -11.73 -39.87 60.54
CA LEU A 180 -11.40 -41.29 60.72
C LEU A 180 -10.31 -41.49 61.79
N GLU A 181 -9.30 -40.63 61.83
CA GLU A 181 -8.27 -40.65 62.87
C GLU A 181 -8.85 -40.37 64.25
N ASN A 182 -9.67 -39.32 64.39
CA ASN A 182 -10.37 -39.01 65.64
C ASN A 182 -11.25 -40.17 66.11
N LYS A 183 -11.95 -40.85 65.19
CA LYS A 183 -12.75 -42.03 65.51
C LYS A 183 -11.87 -43.20 66.00
N ALA A 184 -10.71 -43.42 65.39
CA ALA A 184 -9.78 -44.47 65.80
C ALA A 184 -9.23 -44.22 67.22
N ILE A 185 -8.88 -42.97 67.55
CA ILE A 185 -8.43 -42.57 68.89
C ILE A 185 -9.52 -42.87 69.93
N LEU A 186 -10.77 -42.45 69.67
CA LEU A 186 -11.90 -42.67 70.57
C LEU A 186 -12.28 -44.14 70.75
N SER A 187 -11.93 -45.01 69.79
CA SER A 187 -12.25 -46.44 69.81
C SER A 187 -11.16 -47.29 70.47
N SER A 188 -10.04 -46.69 70.91
CA SER A 188 -8.97 -47.41 71.59
C SER A 188 -9.39 -47.81 73.01
N PRO A 189 -9.11 -49.04 73.47
CA PRO A 189 -9.51 -49.48 74.80
C PRO A 189 -8.84 -48.60 75.87
N LEU A 190 -9.64 -48.10 76.81
CA LEU A 190 -9.12 -47.59 78.09
C LEU A 190 -8.50 -48.80 78.80
N GLY A 191 -7.17 -48.92 78.75
CA GLY A 191 -6.45 -50.02 79.39
C GLY A 191 -6.87 -50.12 80.87
N TYR A 192 -7.52 -51.23 81.19
CA TYR A 192 -7.74 -51.72 82.56
C TYR A 192 -6.72 -52.82 82.84
#